data_AF-A0A356KRX5-F1
#
_entry.id   AF-A0A356KRX5-F1
#
_cell.length_a   1.000
_cell.length_b   1.000
_cell.length_c   1.000
_cell.angle_alpha   90.00
_cell.angle_beta   90.00
_cell.angle_gamma   90.00
#
_symmetry.space_group_name_H-M   'P 1'
#
loop_
_entity.id
_entity.type
_entity.pdbx_description
1 polymer ?
#
loop_
_entity_poly.entity_id
_entity_poly.type
_entity_poly.pdbx_seq_one_letter_code
_entity_poly.pdbx_strand_id
1 'polypeptide(L)'
;MVWIARAALRVKARDVPGAIRDLSKAAELRPERGMAFARRANLRRQTGDPKGALQDYDRAIECRRRAIWFDARGALRREMGDVGGALLDAIEATKSRPEIAAFWANRGNAEGQLGRDDKAELSFSKALELDPELALAYYGRGYTRFRAGNFQGAVADLDQCLKRRQQLEAHGLRGLALAKLGQRAKAKEALQAFLTNAPQGHPMRADAERALGGLGN
;
A
#
# COMPACT_ATOMS: atom_id res chain seq x y z
N MET A 1 12.34 -13.74 -26.79
CA MET A 1 11.75 -12.39 -26.61
C MET A 1 10.37 -12.27 -27.28
N VAL A 2 10.17 -12.91 -28.44
CA VAL A 2 8.89 -12.90 -29.19
C VAL A 2 7.65 -13.17 -28.33
N TRP A 3 7.66 -14.21 -27.49
CA TRP A 3 6.50 -14.56 -26.65
C TRP A 3 6.14 -13.49 -25.59
N ILE A 4 7.13 -12.89 -24.93
CA ILE A 4 6.89 -11.82 -23.95
C ILE A 4 6.36 -10.56 -24.63
N ALA A 5 6.93 -10.21 -25.79
CA ALA A 5 6.47 -9.06 -26.56
C ALA A 5 5.03 -9.26 -27.08
N ARG A 6 4.73 -10.46 -27.60
CA ARG A 6 3.37 -10.80 -28.06
C ARG A 6 2.37 -10.84 -26.91
N ALA A 7 2.75 -11.37 -25.75
CA ALA A 7 1.92 -11.31 -24.56
C ALA A 7 1.56 -9.86 -24.20
N ALA A 8 2.52 -8.92 -24.26
CA ALA A 8 2.23 -7.51 -24.01
C ALA A 8 1.25 -6.91 -25.01
N LEU A 9 1.32 -7.29 -26.29
CA LEU A 9 0.34 -6.88 -27.31
C LEU A 9 -1.05 -7.46 -27.02
N ARG A 10 -1.13 -8.73 -26.59
CA ARG A 10 -2.40 -9.36 -26.20
C ARG A 10 -3.05 -8.69 -24.99
N VAL A 11 -2.25 -8.28 -23.99
CA VAL A 11 -2.76 -7.48 -22.86
C VAL A 11 -3.38 -6.18 -23.36
N LYS A 12 -2.73 -5.47 -24.29
CA LYS A 12 -3.31 -4.24 -24.90
C LYS A 12 -4.60 -4.53 -25.66
N ALA A 13 -4.68 -5.68 -26.32
CA ALA A 13 -5.89 -6.16 -27.01
C ALA A 13 -6.95 -6.75 -26.06
N ARG A 14 -6.73 -6.70 -24.73
CA ARG A 14 -7.60 -7.30 -23.69
C ARG A 14 -7.74 -8.83 -23.77
N ASP A 15 -6.91 -9.51 -24.56
CA ASP A 15 -6.79 -10.98 -24.57
C ASP A 15 -5.85 -11.44 -23.45
N VAL A 16 -6.34 -11.35 -22.21
CA VAL A 16 -5.57 -11.78 -21.02
C VAL A 16 -5.30 -13.29 -21.02
N PRO A 17 -6.25 -14.18 -21.37
CA PRO A 17 -5.97 -15.62 -21.44
C PRO A 17 -4.87 -15.95 -22.45
N GLY A 18 -4.87 -15.32 -23.63
CA GLY A 18 -3.81 -15.48 -24.61
C GLY A 18 -2.48 -14.90 -24.16
N ALA A 19 -2.47 -13.78 -23.44
CA ALA A 19 -1.24 -13.24 -22.84
C ALA A 19 -0.63 -14.22 -21.81
N ILE A 20 -1.46 -14.84 -20.96
CA ILE A 20 -1.02 -15.85 -20.00
C ILE A 20 -0.42 -17.07 -20.72
N ARG A 21 -1.07 -17.57 -21.77
CA ARG A 21 -0.53 -18.68 -22.59
C ARG A 21 0.84 -18.36 -23.17
N ASP A 22 1.02 -17.15 -23.69
CA ASP A 22 2.31 -16.72 -24.25
C ASP A 22 3.40 -16.59 -23.19
N LEU A 23 3.06 -16.08 -22.00
CA LEU A 23 4.01 -15.99 -20.89
C LEU A 23 4.37 -17.36 -20.34
N SER A 24 3.43 -18.31 -20.30
CA SER A 24 3.72 -19.71 -19.98
C SER A 24 4.70 -20.30 -20.99
N LYS A 25 4.50 -20.06 -22.29
CA LYS A 25 5.44 -20.55 -23.30
C LYS A 25 6.82 -19.90 -23.18
N ALA A 26 6.87 -18.61 -22.85
CA ALA A 26 8.13 -17.92 -22.59
C ALA A 26 8.88 -18.52 -21.39
N ALA A 27 8.16 -18.86 -20.32
CA ALA A 27 8.71 -19.48 -19.13
C ALA A 27 9.20 -20.92 -19.37
N GLU A 28 8.52 -21.70 -20.20
CA GLU A 28 8.98 -23.04 -20.61
C GLU A 28 10.29 -23.00 -21.41
N LEU A 29 10.39 -22.09 -22.38
CA LEU A 29 11.53 -22.04 -23.31
C LEU A 29 12.81 -21.51 -22.68
N ARG A 30 12.66 -20.66 -21.65
CA ARG A 30 13.76 -20.03 -20.91
C ARG A 30 13.38 -19.91 -19.43
N PRO A 31 13.36 -21.02 -18.68
CA PRO A 31 12.94 -21.04 -17.27
C PRO A 31 13.83 -20.19 -16.36
N GLU A 32 15.05 -19.86 -16.77
CA GLU A 32 15.97 -18.97 -16.07
C GLU A 32 15.59 -17.49 -16.21
N ARG A 33 14.67 -17.14 -17.11
CA ARG A 33 14.18 -15.77 -17.30
C ARG A 33 12.98 -15.48 -16.40
N GLY A 34 13.28 -15.10 -15.16
CA GLY A 34 12.30 -14.69 -14.13
C GLY A 34 11.27 -13.64 -14.57
N MET A 35 11.54 -12.86 -15.62
CA MET A 35 10.61 -11.85 -16.14
C MET A 35 9.30 -12.45 -16.71
N ALA A 36 9.34 -13.63 -17.31
CA ALA A 36 8.13 -14.28 -17.82
C ALA A 36 7.19 -14.63 -16.66
N PHE A 37 7.74 -15.22 -15.60
CA PHE A 37 7.00 -15.52 -14.37
C PHE A 37 6.44 -14.25 -13.73
N ALA A 38 7.26 -13.22 -13.49
CA ALA A 38 6.77 -11.97 -12.86
C ALA A 38 5.66 -11.27 -13.68
N ARG A 39 5.72 -11.33 -15.01
CA ARG A 39 4.64 -10.78 -15.87
C ARG A 39 3.37 -11.63 -15.79
N ARG A 40 3.51 -12.96 -15.74
CA ARG A 40 2.37 -13.89 -15.59
C ARG A 40 1.73 -13.74 -14.21
N ALA A 41 2.54 -13.55 -13.17
CA ALA A 41 2.10 -13.28 -11.81
C ALA A 41 1.19 -12.06 -11.71
N ASN A 42 1.61 -10.95 -12.34
CA ASN A 42 0.80 -9.73 -12.40
C ASN A 42 -0.57 -9.95 -13.05
N LEU A 43 -0.62 -10.68 -14.18
CA LEU A 43 -1.88 -10.99 -14.85
C LEU A 43 -2.76 -11.90 -13.99
N ARG A 44 -2.19 -12.96 -13.42
CA ARG A 44 -2.92 -13.88 -12.53
C ARG A 44 -3.51 -13.17 -11.32
N ARG A 45 -2.75 -12.27 -10.68
CA ARG A 45 -3.23 -11.42 -9.59
C ARG A 45 -4.44 -10.57 -10.03
N GLN A 46 -4.39 -9.98 -11.22
CA GLN A 46 -5.48 -9.16 -11.76
C GLN A 46 -6.71 -9.99 -12.19
N THR A 47 -6.52 -11.24 -12.60
CA THR A 47 -7.61 -12.12 -13.04
C THR A 47 -8.15 -13.05 -11.95
N GLY A 48 -7.83 -12.79 -10.68
CA GLY A 48 -8.39 -13.55 -9.55
C GLY A 48 -7.72 -14.89 -9.26
N ASP A 49 -6.47 -15.10 -9.70
CA ASP A 49 -5.63 -16.25 -9.32
C ASP A 49 -4.43 -15.81 -8.46
N PRO A 50 -4.67 -15.40 -7.19
CA PRO A 50 -3.60 -14.96 -6.30
C PRO A 50 -2.62 -16.09 -5.93
N LYS A 51 -3.09 -17.35 -5.89
CA LYS A 51 -2.24 -18.51 -5.58
C LYS A 51 -1.24 -18.79 -6.69
N GLY A 52 -1.70 -18.83 -7.95
CA GLY A 52 -0.81 -18.98 -9.10
C GLY A 52 0.10 -17.77 -9.30
N ALA A 53 -0.35 -16.56 -8.95
CA ALA A 53 0.50 -15.37 -8.94
C ALA A 53 1.63 -15.47 -7.92
N LEU A 54 1.36 -15.98 -6.72
CA LEU A 54 2.37 -16.17 -5.68
C LEU A 54 3.46 -17.14 -6.13
N GLN A 55 3.07 -18.30 -6.68
CA GLN A 55 4.00 -19.29 -7.23
C GLN A 55 4.89 -18.71 -8.34
N ASP A 56 4.33 -17.87 -9.21
CA ASP A 56 5.11 -17.21 -10.25
C ASP A 56 6.08 -16.17 -9.68
N TYR A 57 5.70 -15.42 -8.66
CA TYR A 57 6.63 -14.50 -8.01
C TYR A 57 7.76 -15.24 -7.30
N ASP A 58 7.46 -16.35 -6.62
CA ASP A 58 8.47 -17.22 -6.00
C ASP A 58 9.48 -17.67 -7.06
N ARG A 59 8.99 -18.21 -8.19
CA ARG A 59 9.85 -18.64 -9.28
C ARG A 59 10.65 -17.49 -9.90
N ALA A 60 10.06 -16.31 -10.06
CA ALA A 60 10.78 -15.15 -10.55
C ALA A 60 11.97 -14.78 -9.63
N ILE A 61 11.74 -14.77 -8.32
CA ILE A 61 12.74 -14.44 -7.29
C ILE A 61 13.85 -15.49 -7.23
N GLU A 62 13.51 -16.78 -7.36
CA GLU A 62 14.49 -17.87 -7.47
C GLU A 62 15.43 -17.67 -8.68
N CYS A 63 14.89 -17.28 -9.83
CA CYS A 63 15.72 -17.02 -11.02
C CYS A 63 16.64 -15.82 -10.82
N ARG A 64 16.12 -14.73 -10.24
CA ARG A 64 16.90 -13.53 -9.92
C ARG A 64 16.24 -12.73 -8.81
N ARG A 65 16.98 -12.45 -7.75
CA ARG A 65 16.53 -11.60 -6.65
C ARG A 65 16.48 -10.13 -7.08
N ARG A 66 15.31 -9.64 -7.51
CA ARG A 66 15.09 -8.23 -7.83
C ARG A 66 14.17 -7.59 -6.79
N ALA A 67 14.55 -6.42 -6.28
CA ALA A 67 13.77 -5.67 -5.29
C ALA A 67 12.29 -5.50 -5.68
N ILE A 68 12.03 -5.16 -6.95
CA ILE A 68 10.66 -4.97 -7.47
C ILE A 68 9.79 -6.23 -7.44
N TRP A 69 10.39 -7.43 -7.48
CA TRP A 69 9.63 -8.68 -7.38
C TRP A 69 9.31 -9.04 -5.93
N PHE A 70 10.21 -8.73 -4.99
CA PHE A 70 9.88 -8.79 -3.57
C PHE A 70 8.74 -7.83 -3.26
N ASP A 71 8.82 -6.57 -3.69
CA ASP A 71 7.76 -5.59 -3.45
C ASP A 71 6.39 -6.04 -4.02
N ALA A 72 6.38 -6.54 -5.26
CA ALA A 72 5.17 -7.04 -5.90
C ALA A 72 4.60 -8.29 -5.20
N ARG A 73 5.45 -9.22 -4.75
CA ARG A 73 5.03 -10.40 -3.98
C ARG A 73 4.53 -10.01 -2.60
N GLY A 74 5.20 -9.07 -1.94
CA GLY A 74 4.80 -8.56 -0.63
C GLY A 74 3.43 -7.88 -0.68
N ALA A 75 3.16 -7.09 -1.72
CA ALA A 75 1.83 -6.52 -1.94
C ALA A 75 0.76 -7.60 -2.12
N LEU A 76 1.02 -8.63 -2.92
CA LEU A 76 0.11 -9.77 -3.08
C LEU A 76 -0.11 -10.53 -1.76
N ARG A 77 0.95 -10.77 -0.98
CA ARG A 77 0.84 -11.44 0.32
C ARG A 77 -0.05 -10.67 1.29
N ARG A 78 0.04 -9.33 1.33
CA ARG A 78 -0.89 -8.51 2.14
C ARG A 78 -2.34 -8.65 1.68
N GLU A 79 -2.59 -8.66 0.37
CA GLU A 79 -3.94 -8.88 -0.17
C GLU A 79 -4.50 -10.25 0.23
N MET A 80 -3.61 -11.24 0.36
CA MET A 80 -3.95 -12.58 0.83
C MET A 80 -3.99 -12.71 2.36
N GLY A 81 -3.76 -11.63 3.11
CA GLY A 81 -3.72 -11.62 4.57
C GLY A 81 -2.40 -12.11 5.20
N ASP A 82 -1.40 -12.52 4.41
CA ASP A 82 -0.07 -12.88 4.88
C ASP A 82 0.80 -11.64 5.10
N VAL A 83 0.48 -10.88 6.15
CA VAL A 83 1.21 -9.66 6.52
C VAL A 83 2.65 -9.97 6.96
N GLY A 84 2.87 -11.15 7.57
CA GLY A 84 4.19 -11.59 8.01
C GLY A 84 5.14 -11.82 6.82
N GLY A 85 4.71 -12.58 5.81
CA GLY A 85 5.46 -12.78 4.59
C GLY A 85 5.63 -11.49 3.78
N ALA A 86 4.64 -10.60 3.80
CA ALA A 86 4.76 -9.28 3.20
C ALA A 86 5.85 -8.40 3.85
N LEU A 87 5.98 -8.46 5.17
CA LEU A 87 7.05 -7.76 5.88
C LEU A 87 8.43 -8.30 5.47
N LEU A 88 8.59 -9.63 5.39
CA LEU A 88 9.85 -10.23 4.94
C LEU A 88 10.24 -9.76 3.53
N ASP A 89 9.27 -9.70 2.62
CA ASP A 89 9.48 -9.19 1.27
C ASP A 89 9.85 -7.69 1.26
N ALA A 90 9.18 -6.86 2.05
CA ALA A 90 9.49 -5.44 2.15
C ALA A 90 10.89 -5.20 2.74
N ILE A 91 11.34 -6.04 3.68
CA ILE A 91 12.70 -6.02 4.21
C ILE A 91 13.72 -6.34 3.11
N GLU A 92 13.48 -7.38 2.31
CA GLU A 92 14.38 -7.72 1.21
C GLU A 92 14.40 -6.65 0.11
N ALA A 93 13.25 -6.01 -0.18
CA ALA A 93 13.18 -4.89 -1.12
C ALA A 93 13.99 -3.68 -0.63
N THR A 94 13.84 -3.28 0.64
CA THR A 94 14.59 -2.16 1.24
C THR A 94 16.09 -2.44 1.38
N LYS A 95 16.49 -3.68 1.68
CA LYS A 95 17.91 -4.06 1.65
C LYS A 95 18.50 -3.99 0.25
N SER A 96 17.76 -4.45 -0.75
CA SER A 96 18.26 -4.52 -2.13
C SER A 96 18.32 -3.15 -2.80
N ARG A 97 17.41 -2.24 -2.46
CA ARG A 97 17.33 -0.86 -2.98
C ARG A 97 16.86 0.10 -1.89
N PRO A 98 17.75 0.51 -0.98
CA PRO A 98 17.41 1.38 0.13
C PRO A 98 17.04 2.80 -0.30
N GLU A 99 17.36 3.20 -1.52
CA GLU A 99 17.09 4.52 -2.09
C GLU A 99 15.63 4.71 -2.53
N ILE A 100 14.84 3.64 -2.62
CA ILE A 100 13.46 3.71 -3.11
C ILE A 100 12.49 3.94 -1.93
N ALA A 101 11.98 5.16 -1.82
CA ALA A 101 11.03 5.59 -0.78
C ALA A 101 9.80 4.69 -0.66
N ALA A 102 9.24 4.26 -1.80
CA ALA A 102 8.06 3.39 -1.82
C ALA A 102 8.27 2.05 -1.09
N PHE A 103 9.48 1.48 -1.11
CA PHE A 103 9.77 0.22 -0.42
C PHE A 103 9.77 0.40 1.10
N TRP A 104 10.29 1.53 1.59
CA TRP A 104 10.21 1.89 3.01
C TRP A 104 8.78 2.12 3.46
N ALA A 105 7.96 2.78 2.64
CA ALA A 105 6.55 2.95 2.96
C ALA A 105 5.79 1.62 2.98
N ASN A 106 6.06 0.71 2.04
CA ASN A 106 5.47 -0.63 2.03
C ASN A 106 5.91 -1.47 3.25
N ARG A 107 7.15 -1.31 3.71
CA ARG A 107 7.62 -1.89 4.97
C ARG A 107 6.87 -1.31 6.16
N GLY A 108 6.73 0.01 6.25
CA GLY A 108 5.99 0.68 7.32
C GLY A 108 4.53 0.21 7.38
N ASN A 109 3.88 0.06 6.22
CA ASN A 109 2.53 -0.49 6.14
C ASN A 109 2.44 -1.91 6.73
N ALA A 110 3.37 -2.79 6.38
CA ALA A 110 3.40 -4.16 6.92
C ALA A 110 3.71 -4.19 8.43
N GLU A 111 4.62 -3.33 8.90
CA GLU A 111 4.92 -3.19 10.33
C GLU A 111 3.70 -2.70 11.12
N GLY A 112 2.98 -1.69 10.62
CA GLY A 112 1.79 -1.15 11.27
C GLY A 112 0.63 -2.15 11.34
N GLN A 113 0.41 -2.94 10.28
CA GLN A 113 -0.58 -4.02 10.27
C GLN A 113 -0.26 -5.14 11.28
N LEU A 114 1.03 -5.34 11.60
CA LEU A 114 1.48 -6.26 12.66
C LEU A 114 1.52 -5.62 14.06
N GLY A 115 0.99 -4.40 14.22
CA GLY A 115 0.99 -3.66 15.48
C GLY A 115 2.37 -3.14 15.91
N ARG A 116 3.36 -3.14 15.01
CA ARG A 116 4.73 -2.67 15.29
C ARG A 116 4.84 -1.18 14.99
N ASP A 117 4.03 -0.38 15.68
CA ASP A 117 3.82 1.04 15.38
C ASP A 117 5.12 1.85 15.44
N ASP A 118 5.99 1.62 16.44
CA ASP A 118 7.30 2.30 16.52
C ASP A 118 8.18 2.06 15.29
N LYS A 119 8.18 0.82 14.78
CA LYS A 119 8.95 0.46 13.59
C LYS A 119 8.33 1.05 12.34
N ALA A 120 7.00 1.03 12.25
CA ALA A 120 6.26 1.62 11.14
C ALA A 120 6.56 3.12 11.01
N GLU A 121 6.56 3.86 12.12
CA GLU A 121 6.89 5.29 12.13
C GLU A 121 8.32 5.55 11.61
N LEU A 122 9.30 4.75 12.03
CA LEU A 122 10.67 4.86 11.52
C LEU A 122 10.74 4.57 10.02
N SER A 123 10.07 3.53 9.56
CA SER A 123 10.02 3.15 8.13
C SER A 123 9.37 4.25 7.28
N PHE A 124 8.24 4.83 7.71
CA PHE A 124 7.62 5.96 7.01
C PHE A 124 8.47 7.22 7.06
N SER A 125 9.14 7.48 8.18
CA SER A 125 10.06 8.61 8.29
C SER A 125 11.22 8.48 7.32
N LYS A 126 11.77 7.27 7.15
CA LYS A 126 12.80 7.02 6.13
C LYS A 126 12.26 7.20 4.71
N ALA A 127 11.02 6.77 4.44
CA ALA A 127 10.38 7.00 3.15
C ALA A 127 10.27 8.50 2.84
N LEU A 128 9.88 9.32 3.82
CA LEU A 128 9.74 10.78 3.68
C LEU A 128 11.07 11.53 3.63
N GLU A 129 12.13 10.97 4.20
CA GLU A 129 13.50 11.49 4.01
C GLU A 129 13.96 11.34 2.56
N LEU A 130 13.61 10.21 1.92
CA LEU A 130 13.97 9.91 0.53
C LEU A 130 13.06 10.61 -0.48
N ASP A 131 11.77 10.71 -0.17
CA ASP A 131 10.76 11.39 -1.00
C ASP A 131 9.80 12.19 -0.10
N PRO A 132 10.08 13.49 0.09
CA PRO A 132 9.20 14.39 0.85
C PRO A 132 7.83 14.60 0.21
N GLU A 133 7.61 14.19 -1.04
CA GLU A 133 6.33 14.33 -1.74
C GLU A 133 5.46 13.07 -1.68
N LEU A 134 5.92 12.04 -0.98
CA LEU A 134 5.22 10.77 -0.86
C LEU A 134 4.02 10.85 0.09
N ALA A 135 2.89 11.31 -0.42
CA ALA A 135 1.63 11.49 0.33
C ALA A 135 1.21 10.25 1.14
N LEU A 136 1.41 9.05 0.58
CA LEU A 136 1.04 7.80 1.25
C LEU A 136 1.90 7.52 2.50
N ALA A 137 3.14 8.00 2.55
CA ALA A 137 4.01 7.83 3.70
C ALA A 137 3.62 8.78 4.84
N TYR A 138 3.19 10.01 4.50
CA TYR A 138 2.55 10.90 5.46
C TYR A 138 1.26 10.30 6.04
N TYR A 139 0.38 9.76 5.20
CA TYR A 139 -0.82 9.08 5.69
C TYR A 139 -0.48 7.92 6.64
N GLY A 140 0.44 7.04 6.23
CA GLY A 140 0.88 5.90 7.03
C GLY A 140 1.44 6.33 8.39
N ARG A 141 2.36 7.30 8.40
CA ARG A 141 2.94 7.82 9.66
C ARG A 141 1.90 8.53 10.53
N GLY A 142 1.01 9.31 9.92
CA GLY A 142 -0.08 9.97 10.62
C GLY A 142 -1.04 8.98 11.28
N TYR A 143 -1.35 7.88 10.60
CA TYR A 143 -2.16 6.79 11.14
C TYR A 143 -1.46 6.06 12.29
N THR A 144 -0.18 5.73 12.13
CA THR A 144 0.64 5.14 13.19
C THR A 144 0.69 6.04 14.44
N ARG A 145 0.92 7.34 14.25
CA ARG A 145 0.94 8.33 15.35
C ARG A 145 -0.41 8.50 16.03
N PHE A 146 -1.50 8.45 15.26
CA PHE A 146 -2.85 8.48 15.82
C PHE A 146 -3.09 7.29 16.75
N ARG A 147 -2.70 6.08 16.33
CA ARG A 147 -2.80 4.86 17.15
C ARG A 147 -1.93 4.93 18.40
N ALA A 148 -0.76 5.55 18.31
CA ALA A 148 0.14 5.80 19.43
C ALA A 148 -0.32 6.94 20.37
N GLY A 149 -1.45 7.62 20.06
CA GLY A 149 -1.95 8.74 20.85
C GLY A 149 -1.24 10.07 20.59
N ASN A 150 -0.25 10.12 19.68
CA ASN A 150 0.39 11.35 19.24
C ASN A 150 -0.51 12.08 18.22
N PHE A 151 -1.62 12.63 18.71
CA PHE A 151 -2.62 13.28 17.86
C PHE A 151 -2.09 14.54 17.18
N GLN A 152 -1.17 15.28 17.82
CA GLN A 152 -0.58 16.47 17.22
C GLN A 152 0.33 16.12 16.03
N GLY A 153 1.17 15.10 16.18
CA GLY A 153 1.97 14.56 15.08
C GLY A 153 1.11 13.94 13.98
N ALA A 154 0.02 13.27 14.34
CA ALA A 154 -0.94 12.72 13.39
C ALA A 154 -1.58 13.82 12.53
N VAL A 155 -2.09 14.90 13.13
CA VAL A 155 -2.65 16.04 12.38
C VAL A 155 -1.62 16.65 11.45
N ALA A 156 -0.39 16.85 11.92
CA ALA A 156 0.68 17.45 11.10
C ALA A 156 0.98 16.60 9.86
N ASP A 157 1.09 15.28 9.99
CA ASP A 157 1.31 14.39 8.85
C ASP A 157 0.09 14.31 7.94
N LEU A 158 -1.12 14.26 8.49
CA LEU A 158 -2.34 14.20 7.68
C LEU A 158 -2.57 15.50 6.89
N ASP A 159 -2.22 16.66 7.45
CA ASP A 159 -2.20 17.93 6.71
C ASP A 159 -1.22 17.86 5.52
N GLN A 160 -0.02 17.30 5.73
CA GLN A 160 0.97 17.13 4.67
C GLN A 160 0.52 16.14 3.60
N CYS A 161 -0.18 15.07 3.99
CA CYS A 161 -0.82 14.13 3.06
C CYS A 161 -1.86 14.84 2.19
N LEU A 162 -2.79 15.58 2.81
CA LEU A 162 -3.91 16.24 2.13
C LEU A 162 -3.48 17.38 1.20
N LYS A 163 -2.39 18.08 1.51
CA LYS A 163 -1.78 19.08 0.61
C LYS A 163 -1.33 18.48 -0.72
N ARG A 164 -0.91 17.22 -0.72
CA ARG A 164 -0.33 16.53 -1.89
C ARG A 164 -1.35 15.71 -2.64
N ARG A 165 -2.25 15.06 -1.91
CA ARG A 165 -3.29 14.22 -2.47
C ARG A 165 -4.52 14.29 -1.60
N GLN A 166 -5.65 14.65 -2.22
CA GLN A 166 -6.94 14.50 -1.57
C GLN A 166 -7.20 13.02 -1.32
N GLN A 167 -7.38 12.67 -0.04
CA GLN A 167 -7.62 11.31 0.40
C GLN A 167 -8.70 11.35 1.48
N LEU A 168 -9.81 10.63 1.24
CA LEU A 168 -10.97 10.63 2.12
C LEU A 168 -10.60 10.14 3.52
N GLU A 169 -9.81 9.07 3.60
CA GLU A 169 -9.42 8.48 4.88
C GLU A 169 -8.53 9.42 5.70
N ALA A 170 -7.67 10.20 5.03
CA ALA A 170 -6.81 11.18 5.69
C ALA A 170 -7.64 12.31 6.31
N HIS A 171 -8.69 12.80 5.62
CA HIS A 171 -9.63 13.78 6.16
C HIS A 171 -10.36 13.28 7.41
N GLY A 172 -10.92 12.07 7.34
CA GLY A 172 -11.63 11.47 8.48
C GLY A 172 -10.73 11.30 9.70
N LEU A 173 -9.55 10.71 9.50
CA LEU A 173 -8.59 10.50 10.58
C LEU A 173 -8.08 11.81 11.18
N ARG A 174 -7.89 12.84 10.34
CA ARG A 174 -7.50 14.18 10.80
C ARG A 174 -8.58 14.79 11.68
N GLY A 175 -9.84 14.68 11.29
CA GLY A 175 -10.98 15.14 12.09
C GLY A 175 -11.05 14.44 13.45
N LEU A 176 -10.83 13.12 13.48
CA LEU A 176 -10.76 12.35 14.73
C LEU A 176 -9.59 12.79 15.61
N ALA A 177 -8.40 13.01 15.02
CA ALA A 177 -7.23 13.50 15.73
C ALA A 177 -7.46 14.90 16.33
N LEU A 178 -8.07 15.81 15.57
CA LEU A 178 -8.43 17.15 16.03
C LEU A 178 -9.45 17.11 17.18
N ALA A 179 -10.42 16.19 17.13
CA ALA A 179 -11.38 16.00 18.22
C ALA A 179 -10.68 15.57 19.51
N LYS A 180 -9.71 14.65 19.43
CA LYS A 180 -8.89 14.21 20.56
C LYS A 180 -8.01 15.32 21.15
N LEU A 181 -7.59 16.28 20.32
CA LEU A 181 -6.86 17.48 20.75
C LEU A 181 -7.76 18.60 21.30
N GLY A 182 -9.09 18.42 21.31
CA GLY A 182 -10.03 19.46 21.73
C GLY A 182 -10.16 20.63 20.73
N GLN A 183 -9.62 20.52 19.51
CA GLN A 183 -9.74 21.54 18.47
C GLN A 183 -11.12 21.48 17.80
N ARG A 184 -12.17 21.79 18.58
CA ARG A 184 -13.58 21.51 18.24
C ARG A 184 -14.01 22.05 16.88
N ALA A 185 -13.70 23.31 16.57
CA ALA A 185 -14.12 23.94 15.32
C ALA A 185 -13.53 23.23 14.09
N LYS A 186 -12.21 23.02 14.09
CA LYS A 186 -11.50 22.31 12.99
C LYS A 186 -11.92 20.84 12.90
N ALA A 187 -12.19 20.21 14.03
CA ALA A 187 -12.67 18.83 14.07
C ALA A 187 -14.05 18.72 13.41
N LYS A 188 -15.00 19.62 13.73
CA LYS A 188 -16.32 19.65 13.10
C LYS A 188 -16.22 19.77 11.59
N GLU A 189 -15.44 20.74 11.11
CA GLU A 189 -15.23 20.98 9.68
C GLU A 189 -14.68 19.73 8.98
N ALA A 190 -13.60 19.13 9.51
CA ALA A 190 -12.96 17.97 8.90
C ALA A 190 -13.87 16.72 8.93
N LEU A 191 -14.57 16.47 10.03
CA LEU A 191 -15.49 15.33 10.16
C LEU A 191 -16.71 15.49 9.26
N GLN A 192 -17.27 16.69 9.13
CA GLN A 192 -18.38 16.95 8.20
C GLN A 192 -17.93 16.72 6.75
N ALA A 193 -16.79 17.28 6.34
CA ALA A 193 -16.25 17.08 5.00
C ALA A 193 -16.02 15.58 4.67
N PHE A 194 -15.54 14.81 5.66
CA PHE A 194 -15.43 13.35 5.55
C PHE A 194 -16.80 12.68 5.39
N LEU A 195 -17.77 12.98 6.27
CA LEU A 195 -19.09 12.33 6.27
C LEU A 195 -19.94 12.63 5.03
N THR A 196 -19.74 13.80 4.40
CA THR A 196 -20.36 14.15 3.12
C THR A 196 -19.94 13.21 1.99
N ASN A 197 -18.68 12.75 2.01
CA ASN A 197 -18.10 11.94 0.93
C ASN A 197 -17.97 10.45 1.30
N ALA A 198 -18.10 10.09 2.58
CA ALA A 198 -17.96 8.72 3.05
C ALA A 198 -19.21 7.88 2.78
N PRO A 199 -19.10 6.73 2.08
CA PRO A 199 -20.23 5.83 1.88
C PRO A 199 -20.73 5.26 3.22
N GLN A 200 -22.00 4.85 3.28
CA GLN A 200 -22.63 4.40 4.54
C GLN A 200 -21.87 3.26 5.24
N GLY A 201 -21.28 2.33 4.48
CA GLY A 201 -20.50 1.21 5.03
C GLY A 201 -19.03 1.53 5.35
N HIS A 202 -18.61 2.79 5.30
CA HIS A 202 -17.21 3.14 5.53
C HIS A 202 -16.80 2.87 6.99
N PRO A 203 -15.67 2.20 7.25
CA PRO A 203 -15.30 1.73 8.60
C PRO A 203 -15.16 2.85 9.64
N MET A 204 -14.63 4.01 9.23
CA MET A 204 -14.48 5.17 10.13
C MET A 204 -15.76 6.02 10.32
N ARG A 205 -16.87 5.69 9.65
CA ARG A 205 -18.07 6.53 9.65
C ARG A 205 -18.70 6.65 11.04
N ALA A 206 -18.90 5.52 11.71
CA ALA A 206 -19.51 5.49 13.04
C ALA A 206 -18.68 6.27 14.08
N ASP A 207 -17.35 6.16 14.03
CA ASP A 207 -16.46 6.91 14.92
C ASP A 207 -16.50 8.42 14.63
N ALA A 208 -16.57 8.80 13.35
CA ALA A 208 -16.70 10.20 12.94
C ALA A 208 -18.05 10.80 13.39
N GLU A 209 -19.16 10.09 13.23
CA GLU A 209 -20.49 10.52 13.68
C GLU A 209 -20.53 10.67 15.21
N ARG A 210 -19.99 9.69 15.95
CA ARG A 210 -19.89 9.75 17.41
C ARG A 210 -19.05 10.94 17.87
N ALA A 211 -17.89 11.14 17.25
CA ALA A 211 -17.02 12.27 17.55
C ALA A 211 -17.72 13.60 17.26
N LEU A 212 -18.39 13.72 16.11
CA LEU A 212 -19.10 14.95 15.72
C LEU A 212 -20.24 15.29 16.69
N GLY A 213 -21.02 14.29 17.11
CA GLY A 213 -22.09 14.47 18.11
C GLY A 213 -21.55 14.96 19.46
N GLY A 214 -20.41 14.43 19.91
CA GLY A 214 -19.75 14.88 21.15
C GLY A 214 -19.15 16.28 21.10
N LEU A 215 -19.04 16.89 19.92
CA LEU A 215 -18.58 18.28 19.74
C LEU A 215 -19.75 19.28 19.74
N GLY A 216 -21.00 18.80 19.72
CA GLY A 216 -22.23 19.60 19.64
C GLY A 216 -22.66 20.26 20.96
N ASN A 217 -22.11 19.80 22.09
CA ASN A 217 -22.34 20.33 23.44
C ASN A 217 -21.14 21.13 23.92
#